data_AF-A0AAJ6P5Q3-F1
#
_entry.id   AF-A0AAJ6P5Q3-F1
#
_cell.length_a   1.000
_cell.length_b   1.000
_cell.length_c   1.000
_cell.angle_alpha   90.00
_cell.angle_beta   90.00
_cell.angle_gamma   90.00
#
_symmetry.space_group_name_H-M   'P 1'
#
loop_
_entity.id
_entity.type
_entity.pdbx_description
1 polymer ?
#
loop_
_entity_poly.entity_id
_entity_poly.type
_entity_poly.pdbx_seq_one_letter_code
_entity_poly.pdbx_strand_id
1 'polypeptide(L)'
;MKLLKSFFVFTTLFVSMTTVQAEVLKGCAAKKQDIETQLKYAQSRGNSHEISGLQKALIENTAYCNDFKLQQDREQKVLEKQTKVAKAELELQQAKESGKTSKVLKKQEKLKEAQHALNEAKTQLDI
;
A
#
# COMPACT_ATOMS: atom_id res chain seq x y z
N MET A 1 73.40 2.68 -20.44
CA MET A 1 72.73 3.02 -21.71
C MET A 1 71.27 2.60 -21.62
N LYS A 2 70.38 3.50 -22.06
CA LYS A 2 68.92 3.46 -21.94
C LYS A 2 68.32 2.32 -22.78
N LEU A 3 67.36 1.56 -22.25
CA LEU A 3 66.39 0.84 -23.07
C LEU A 3 64.99 0.88 -22.41
N LEU A 4 64.15 1.72 -23.02
CA LEU A 4 62.69 1.78 -23.13
C LEU A 4 61.87 0.97 -22.10
N LYS A 5 61.15 1.65 -21.18
CA LYS A 5 59.76 2.12 -21.37
C LYS A 5 58.82 1.05 -21.97
N SER A 6 58.18 0.27 -21.12
CA SER A 6 56.83 -0.25 -21.42
C SER A 6 56.03 -0.29 -20.13
N PHE A 7 55.42 0.84 -19.81
CA PHE A 7 54.40 0.96 -18.78
C PHE A 7 53.08 0.56 -19.46
N PHE A 8 52.65 -0.68 -19.28
CA PHE A 8 51.37 -1.16 -19.80
C PHE A 8 50.27 -0.57 -18.90
N VAL A 9 49.79 0.63 -19.23
CA VAL A 9 48.67 1.27 -18.54
C VAL A 9 47.40 0.55 -18.98
N PHE A 10 46.95 -0.40 -18.17
CA PHE A 10 45.66 -1.07 -18.34
C PHE A 10 44.57 -0.13 -17.80
N THR A 11 44.08 0.76 -18.66
CA THR A 11 43.02 1.72 -18.31
C THR A 11 41.72 0.93 -18.11
N THR A 12 41.40 0.57 -16.86
CA THR A 12 40.12 -0.03 -16.49
C THR A 12 39.02 1.01 -16.67
N LEU A 13 38.24 0.86 -17.74
CA LEU A 13 37.01 1.61 -17.97
C LEU A 13 35.98 1.17 -16.92
N PHE A 14 35.91 1.88 -15.79
CA PHE A 14 34.84 1.75 -14.81
C PHE A 14 33.56 2.30 -15.44
N VAL A 15 32.71 1.40 -15.93
CA VAL A 15 31.33 1.72 -16.33
C VAL A 15 30.52 1.89 -15.04
N SER A 16 30.29 3.12 -14.64
CA SER A 16 29.36 3.44 -13.56
C SER A 16 27.94 3.07 -13.99
N MET A 17 27.40 1.97 -13.46
CA MET A 17 25.97 1.71 -13.52
C MET A 17 25.25 2.76 -12.65
N THR A 18 24.60 3.72 -13.28
CA THR A 18 23.66 4.62 -12.59
C THR A 18 22.41 3.81 -12.25
N THR A 19 22.19 3.53 -10.97
CA THR A 19 20.91 2.98 -10.51
C THR A 19 19.83 4.03 -10.69
N VAL A 20 18.87 3.78 -11.57
CA VAL A 20 17.65 4.59 -11.65
C VAL A 20 16.80 4.24 -10.42
N GLN A 21 16.82 5.08 -9.39
CA GLN A 21 15.83 5.00 -8.32
C GLN A 21 14.47 5.40 -8.90
N ALA A 22 13.55 4.44 -9.00
CA ALA A 22 12.14 4.75 -9.24
C ALA A 22 11.59 5.44 -7.98
N GLU A 23 11.15 6.68 -8.10
CA GLU A 23 10.40 7.34 -7.03
C GLU A 23 9.12 6.55 -6.74
N VAL A 24 8.93 6.16 -5.48
CA VAL A 24 7.69 5.53 -5.04
C VAL A 24 6.62 6.61 -5.02
N LEU A 25 5.71 6.58 -5.99
CA LEU A 25 4.54 7.45 -6.00
C LEU A 25 3.73 7.24 -4.72
N LYS A 26 3.26 8.34 -4.12
CA LYS A 26 2.42 8.36 -2.92
C LYS A 26 1.14 9.15 -3.17
N GLY A 27 0.20 9.06 -2.24
CA GLY A 27 -1.02 9.88 -2.25
C GLY A 27 -1.84 9.79 -3.56
N CYS A 28 -2.29 10.94 -4.05
CA CYS A 28 -3.08 11.11 -5.26
C CYS A 28 -2.37 10.66 -6.53
N ALA A 29 -1.04 10.79 -6.59
CA ALA A 29 -0.24 10.34 -7.72
C ALA A 29 -0.19 8.81 -7.79
N ALA A 30 0.00 8.13 -6.66
CA ALA A 30 -0.08 6.67 -6.58
C ALA A 30 -1.46 6.15 -6.98
N LYS A 31 -2.52 6.80 -6.47
CA LYS A 31 -3.91 6.46 -6.81
C LYS A 31 -4.20 6.64 -8.30
N LYS A 32 -3.70 7.72 -8.91
CA LYS A 32 -3.79 7.94 -10.35
C LYS A 32 -3.13 6.80 -11.14
N GLN A 33 -1.90 6.45 -10.76
CA GLN A 33 -1.13 5.39 -11.42
C GLN A 33 -1.82 4.03 -11.32
N ASP A 34 -2.43 3.71 -10.18
CA ASP A 34 -3.20 2.49 -9.98
C ASP A 34 -4.43 2.43 -10.91
N ILE A 35 -5.20 3.52 -10.99
CA ILE A 35 -6.34 3.63 -11.91
C ILE A 35 -5.90 3.48 -13.37
N GLU A 36 -4.80 4.11 -13.78
CA GLU A 36 -4.26 3.99 -15.14
C GLU A 36 -3.79 2.56 -15.46
N THR A 37 -3.21 1.87 -14.47
CA THR A 37 -2.78 0.47 -14.61
C THR A 37 -3.98 -0.46 -14.78
N GLN A 38 -5.02 -0.29 -13.95
CA GLN A 38 -6.28 -1.03 -14.07
C GLN A 38 -6.96 -0.74 -15.41
N LEU A 39 -6.90 0.51 -15.90
CA LEU A 39 -7.50 0.88 -17.18
C LEU A 39 -6.83 0.16 -18.35
N LYS A 40 -5.49 0.11 -18.39
CA LYS A 40 -4.74 -0.66 -19.40
C LYS A 40 -5.13 -2.13 -19.38
N TYR A 41 -5.27 -2.70 -18.18
CA TYR A 41 -5.68 -4.09 -18.03
C TYR A 41 -7.12 -4.33 -18.52
N ALA A 42 -8.06 -3.46 -18.15
CA ALA A 42 -9.45 -3.53 -18.61
C ALA A 42 -9.56 -3.39 -20.14
N GLN A 43 -8.76 -2.51 -20.74
CA GLN A 43 -8.63 -2.35 -22.20
C GLN A 43 -8.17 -3.65 -22.87
N SER A 44 -7.16 -4.33 -22.32
CA SER A 44 -6.67 -5.59 -22.87
C SER A 44 -7.71 -6.72 -22.86
N ARG A 45 -8.69 -6.64 -21.96
CA ARG A 45 -9.77 -7.63 -21.81
C ARG A 45 -11.05 -7.23 -22.56
N GLY A 46 -11.11 -6.03 -23.14
CA GLY A 46 -12.32 -5.52 -23.79
C GLY A 46 -13.51 -5.31 -22.84
N ASN A 47 -13.27 -5.12 -21.54
CA ASN A 47 -14.34 -4.94 -20.57
C ASN A 47 -14.84 -3.49 -20.56
N SER A 48 -15.73 -3.14 -21.49
CA SER A 48 -16.23 -1.77 -21.70
C SER A 48 -16.85 -1.13 -20.45
N HIS A 49 -17.48 -1.93 -19.58
CA HIS A 49 -18.08 -1.40 -18.35
C HIS A 49 -17.01 -0.95 -17.35
N GLU A 50 -16.01 -1.81 -17.13
CA GLU A 50 -14.87 -1.50 -16.26
C GLU A 50 -14.04 -0.34 -16.80
N ILE A 51 -13.81 -0.28 -18.12
CA ILE A 51 -13.12 0.83 -18.80
C ILE A 51 -13.83 2.16 -18.52
N SER A 52 -15.15 2.22 -18.70
CA SER A 52 -15.94 3.44 -18.47
C SER A 52 -15.87 3.89 -17.00
N GLY A 53 -15.98 2.95 -16.05
CA GLY A 53 -15.84 3.23 -14.63
C GLY A 53 -14.45 3.77 -14.26
N LEU A 54 -13.38 3.16 -14.79
CA LEU A 54 -12.01 3.57 -14.54
C LEU A 54 -11.67 4.94 -15.18
N GLN A 55 -12.19 5.23 -16.37
CA GLN A 55 -12.06 6.55 -16.99
C GLN A 55 -12.72 7.64 -16.15
N LYS A 56 -13.93 7.37 -15.63
CA LYS A 56 -14.60 8.29 -14.70
C LYS A 56 -13.78 8.49 -13.43
N ALA A 57 -13.28 7.41 -12.83
CA ALA A 57 -12.43 7.48 -11.64
C ALA A 57 -11.13 8.29 -11.90
N LEU A 58 -10.53 8.16 -13.09
CA LEU A 58 -9.34 8.92 -13.48
C LEU A 58 -9.61 10.43 -13.57
N ILE A 59 -10.76 10.81 -14.16
CA ILE A 59 -11.21 12.21 -14.24
C ILE A 59 -11.44 12.76 -12.85
N GLU A 60 -12.19 12.05 -12.00
CA GLU A 60 -12.47 12.48 -10.62
C GLU A 60 -11.20 12.59 -9.79
N ASN A 61 -10.26 11.64 -9.94
CA ASN A 61 -8.97 11.71 -9.26
C ASN A 61 -8.15 12.93 -9.71
N THR A 62 -8.14 13.21 -11.01
CA THR A 62 -7.40 14.35 -11.57
C THR A 62 -8.02 15.69 -11.15
N ALA A 63 -9.36 15.76 -11.06
CA ALA A 63 -10.07 16.99 -10.73
C ALA A 63 -10.18 17.26 -9.22
N TYR A 64 -10.28 16.22 -8.39
CA TYR A 64 -10.70 16.35 -6.99
C TYR A 64 -9.83 15.61 -5.99
N CYS A 65 -8.82 14.84 -6.41
CA CYS A 65 -7.95 14.21 -5.42
C CYS A 65 -7.14 15.28 -4.69
N ASN A 66 -7.18 15.20 -3.37
CA ASN A 66 -6.46 16.07 -2.48
C ASN A 66 -5.77 15.20 -1.43
N ASP A 67 -4.44 15.28 -1.36
CA ASP A 67 -3.63 14.48 -0.45
C ASP A 67 -3.99 14.71 1.02
N PHE A 68 -4.39 15.93 1.39
CA PHE A 68 -4.87 16.23 2.74
C PHE A 68 -6.15 15.45 3.07
N LYS A 69 -7.11 15.43 2.14
CA LYS A 69 -8.35 14.67 2.32
C LYS A 69 -8.08 13.15 2.35
N LEU A 70 -7.16 12.68 1.49
CA LEU A 70 -6.76 11.29 1.46
C LEU A 70 -6.08 10.85 2.77
N GLN A 71 -5.25 11.71 3.36
CA GLN A 71 -4.65 11.49 4.66
C GLN A 71 -5.72 11.46 5.77
N GLN A 72 -6.63 12.44 5.79
CA GLN A 72 -7.74 12.48 6.76
C GLN A 72 -8.62 11.21 6.68
N ASP A 73 -8.95 10.74 5.47
CA ASP A 73 -9.71 9.51 5.28
C ASP A 73 -8.97 8.28 5.83
N ARG A 74 -7.62 8.25 5.72
CA ARG A 74 -6.79 7.16 6.29
C ARG A 74 -6.71 7.23 7.80
N GLU A 75 -6.54 8.43 8.38
CA GLU A 75 -6.55 8.65 9.83
C GLU A 75 -7.89 8.21 10.43
N GLN A 76 -9.00 8.59 9.79
CA GLN A 76 -10.34 8.18 10.19
C GLN A 76 -10.50 6.65 10.15
N LYS A 77 -10.00 5.97 9.09
CA LYS A 77 -9.99 4.51 9.02
C LYS A 77 -9.20 3.88 10.17
N VAL A 78 -8.05 4.43 10.53
CA VAL A 78 -7.27 3.94 11.68
C VAL A 78 -8.09 4.04 12.96
N LEU A 79 -8.74 5.18 13.22
CA LEU A 79 -9.60 5.39 14.39
C LEU A 79 -10.77 4.39 14.45
N GLU A 80 -11.43 4.16 13.31
CA GLU A 80 -12.50 3.16 13.20
C GLU A 80 -12.01 1.74 13.51
N LYS A 81 -10.82 1.37 13.01
CA LYS A 81 -10.23 0.04 13.28
C LYS A 81 -9.80 -0.10 14.73
N GLN A 82 -9.25 0.95 15.36
CA GLN A 82 -8.96 0.97 16.80
C GLN A 82 -10.22 0.72 17.63
N THR A 83 -11.33 1.38 17.26
CA THR A 83 -12.63 1.19 17.92
C THR A 83 -13.13 -0.25 17.77
N LYS A 84 -12.93 -0.89 16.60
CA LYS A 84 -13.27 -2.29 16.37
C LYS A 84 -12.42 -3.25 17.20
N VAL A 85 -11.13 -2.97 17.38
CA VAL A 85 -10.25 -3.75 18.28
C VAL A 85 -10.75 -3.66 19.72
N ALA A 86 -10.98 -2.45 20.23
CA ALA A 86 -11.50 -2.26 21.60
C ALA A 86 -12.83 -2.99 21.83
N LYS A 87 -13.75 -2.93 20.85
CA LYS A 87 -15.01 -3.69 20.90
C LYS A 87 -14.78 -5.20 20.90
N ALA A 88 -13.86 -5.71 20.08
CA ALA A 88 -13.55 -7.14 20.03
C ALA A 88 -12.89 -7.65 21.34
N GLU A 89 -12.04 -6.83 21.97
CA GLU A 89 -11.46 -7.12 23.28
C GLU A 89 -12.53 -7.24 24.37
N LEU A 90 -13.49 -6.31 24.40
CA LEU A 90 -14.63 -6.36 25.31
C LEU A 90 -15.50 -7.60 25.05
N GLU A 91 -15.83 -7.91 23.79
CA GLU A 91 -16.60 -9.11 23.42
C GLU A 91 -15.87 -10.40 23.84
N LEU A 92 -14.53 -10.42 23.77
CA LEU A 92 -13.71 -11.55 24.22
C LEU A 92 -13.74 -11.68 25.75
N GLN A 93 -13.65 -10.57 26.49
CA GLN A 93 -13.75 -10.59 27.95
C GLN A 93 -15.10 -11.16 28.41
N GLN A 94 -16.21 -10.67 27.85
CA GLN A 94 -17.55 -11.20 28.12
C GLN A 94 -17.68 -12.68 27.76
N ALA A 95 -17.04 -13.11 26.67
CA ALA A 95 -17.04 -14.53 26.30
C ALA A 95 -16.27 -15.40 27.32
N LYS A 96 -15.16 -14.90 27.88
CA LYS A 96 -14.40 -15.58 28.94
C LYS A 96 -15.24 -15.76 30.21
N GLU A 97 -15.99 -14.74 30.60
CA GLU A 97 -16.91 -14.79 31.75
C GLU A 97 -18.04 -15.81 31.56
N SER A 98 -18.45 -16.06 30.31
CA SER A 98 -19.50 -17.05 30.02
C SER A 98 -19.06 -18.52 30.19
N GLY A 99 -17.77 -18.80 30.34
CA GLY A 99 -17.20 -20.15 30.46
C GLY A 99 -17.32 -21.04 29.21
N LYS A 100 -17.86 -20.51 28.10
CA LYS A 100 -18.08 -21.27 26.85
C LYS A 100 -16.83 -21.21 25.97
N THR A 101 -15.99 -22.24 26.02
CA THR A 101 -14.72 -22.33 25.25
C THR A 101 -14.90 -22.06 23.76
N SER A 102 -15.96 -22.58 23.13
CA SER A 102 -16.23 -22.34 21.71
C SER A 102 -16.53 -20.88 21.38
N LYS A 103 -17.19 -20.14 22.31
CA LYS A 103 -17.40 -18.69 22.15
C LYS A 103 -16.10 -17.93 22.33
N VAL A 104 -15.26 -18.31 23.31
CA VAL A 104 -13.96 -17.68 23.54
C VAL A 104 -13.07 -17.79 22.31
N LEU A 105 -12.97 -18.99 21.72
CA LEU A 105 -12.17 -19.22 20.50
C LEU A 105 -12.63 -18.31 19.34
N LYS A 106 -13.94 -18.25 19.07
CA LYS A 106 -14.49 -17.38 18.01
C LYS A 106 -14.21 -15.90 18.26
N LYS A 107 -14.28 -15.42 19.51
CA LYS A 107 -13.98 -14.03 19.83
C LYS A 107 -12.49 -13.72 19.76
N GLN A 108 -11.63 -14.68 20.06
CA GLN A 108 -10.20 -14.53 19.94
C GLN A 108 -9.74 -14.44 18.47
N GLU A 109 -10.36 -15.22 17.59
CA GLU A 109 -10.16 -15.11 16.13
C GLU A 109 -10.59 -13.72 15.62
N LYS A 110 -11.81 -13.28 15.98
CA LYS A 110 -12.31 -11.96 15.61
C LYS A 110 -11.42 -10.81 16.11
N LEU A 111 -10.81 -10.95 17.29
CA LEU A 111 -9.84 -9.99 17.81
C LEU A 111 -8.58 -9.94 16.94
N LYS A 112 -8.04 -11.10 16.55
CA LYS A 112 -6.88 -11.18 15.65
C LYS A 112 -7.16 -10.54 14.30
N GLU A 113 -8.33 -10.80 13.71
CA GLU A 113 -8.76 -10.18 12.45
C GLU A 113 -8.85 -8.65 12.57
N ALA A 114 -9.43 -8.15 13.68
CA ALA A 114 -9.52 -6.71 13.91
C ALA A 114 -8.14 -6.06 14.08
N GLN A 115 -7.22 -6.73 14.78
CA GLN A 115 -5.83 -6.28 14.95
C GLN A 115 -5.07 -6.27 13.61
N HIS A 116 -5.26 -7.30 12.78
CA HIS A 116 -4.69 -7.35 11.45
C HIS A 116 -5.18 -6.18 10.58
N ALA A 117 -6.50 -5.97 10.54
CA ALA A 117 -7.10 -4.88 9.77
C ALA A 117 -6.70 -3.48 10.29
N LEU A 118 -6.41 -3.35 11.59
CA LEU A 118 -5.84 -2.11 12.15
C LEU A 118 -4.41 -1.90 11.66
N ASN A 119 -3.58 -2.95 11.66
CA ASN A 119 -2.20 -2.85 11.18
C ASN A 119 -2.15 -2.50 9.69
N GLU A 120 -3.00 -3.11 8.86
CA GLU A 120 -3.13 -2.73 7.44
C GLU A 120 -3.51 -1.26 7.27
N ALA A 121 -4.46 -0.76 8.07
CA ALA A 121 -4.87 0.64 8.02
C ALA A 121 -3.73 1.59 8.44
N LYS A 122 -2.92 1.22 9.43
CA LYS A 122 -1.74 2.00 9.84
C LYS A 122 -0.66 2.02 8.76
N THR A 123 -0.35 0.86 8.17
CA THR A 123 0.59 0.79 7.05
C THR A 123 0.10 1.64 5.88
N GLN A 124 -1.21 1.65 5.61
CA GLN A 124 -1.78 2.54 4.60
C GLN A 124 -1.66 4.01 5.00
N LEU A 125 -1.78 4.38 6.27
CA LEU A 125 -1.61 5.77 6.69
C LEU A 125 -0.17 6.28 6.44
N ASP A 126 0.84 5.43 6.58
CA ASP A 126 2.26 5.80 6.42
C ASP A 126 2.72 5.97 4.95
N ILE A 127 1.87 5.64 3.98
CA ILE A 127 2.18 5.69 2.53
C ILE A 127 1.81 7.05 1.94
#